data_AF-A0A355SDC0-F1
#
_entry.id   AF-A0A355SDC0-F1
#
_cell.length_a   1.000
_cell.length_b   1.000
_cell.length_c   1.000
_cell.angle_alpha   90.00
_cell.angle_beta   90.00
_cell.angle_gamma   90.00
#
_symmetry.space_group_name_H-M   'P 1'
#
loop_
_entity.id
_entity.type
_entity.pdbx_description
1 polymer ?
#
loop_
_entity_poly.entity_id
_entity_poly.type
_entity_poly.pdbx_seq_one_letter_code
_entity_poly.pdbx_strand_id
1 'polypeptide(L)'
;IVIDDGNAARAIKKQTGRGITKEQAKKGTIAYSIIQDHNSSDDKENLKLKFDSLTSHDITYVGVIQTARASGMDKFPIPYVLTNCHNSLCAVGGTINEDDHMFALSAAKKYGGIYVPPN
;
A
#
# COMPACT_ATOMS: atom_id res chain seq x y z
N ILE A 1 -25.90 9.49 7.87
CA ILE A 1 -25.14 8.26 8.19
C ILE A 1 -26.09 7.34 8.96
N VAL A 2 -26.20 6.06 8.59
CA VAL A 2 -27.01 5.06 9.28
C VAL A 2 -26.06 4.11 10.01
N ILE A 3 -26.34 3.83 11.29
CA ILE A 3 -25.57 2.88 12.09
C ILE A 3 -25.86 1.46 11.60
N ASP A 4 -24.84 0.63 11.50
CA ASP A 4 -24.95 -0.77 11.07
C ASP A 4 -25.41 -1.66 12.24
N ASP A 5 -26.70 -1.56 12.57
CA ASP A 5 -27.38 -2.36 13.58
C ASP A 5 -28.59 -3.12 12.98
N GLY A 6 -29.34 -3.84 13.81
CA GLY A 6 -30.53 -4.59 13.38
C GLY A 6 -31.63 -3.74 12.74
N ASN A 7 -31.61 -2.42 12.88
CA ASN A 7 -32.57 -1.49 12.29
C ASN A 7 -32.06 -0.82 11.00
N ALA A 8 -30.80 -1.02 10.62
CA ALA A 8 -30.14 -0.35 9.49
C ALA A 8 -30.94 -0.46 8.19
N ALA A 9 -31.40 -1.66 7.84
CA ALA A 9 -32.16 -1.89 6.61
C ALA A 9 -33.48 -1.08 6.57
N ARG A 10 -34.18 -0.99 7.71
CA ARG A 10 -35.42 -0.21 7.84
C ARG A 10 -35.14 1.29 7.74
N ALA A 11 -34.09 1.76 8.40
CA ALA A 11 -33.67 3.17 8.35
C ALA A 11 -33.26 3.59 6.93
N ILE A 12 -32.49 2.77 6.23
CA ILE A 12 -32.08 3.03 4.84
C ILE A 12 -33.28 3.08 3.91
N LYS A 13 -34.21 2.11 4.02
CA LYS A 13 -35.43 2.10 3.21
C LYS A 13 -36.29 3.33 3.48
N LYS A 14 -36.40 3.76 4.74
CA LYS A 14 -37.15 4.98 5.12
C LYS A 14 -36.53 6.25 4.54
N GLN A 15 -35.20 6.37 4.51
CA GLN A 15 -34.51 7.58 4.04
C GLN A 15 -34.35 7.65 2.52
N THR A 16 -34.15 6.51 1.86
CA THR A 16 -33.75 6.45 0.45
C THR A 16 -34.82 5.85 -0.48
N GLY A 17 -35.86 5.23 0.10
CA GLY A 17 -36.83 4.43 -0.65
C GLY A 17 -36.29 3.09 -1.17
N ARG A 18 -35.00 2.80 -1.00
CA ARG A 18 -34.33 1.60 -1.54
C ARG A 18 -34.11 0.56 -0.45
N GLY A 19 -34.45 -0.70 -0.77
CA GLY A 19 -34.07 -1.86 0.03
C GLY A 19 -32.73 -2.40 -0.44
N ILE A 20 -31.63 -1.89 0.11
CA ILE A 20 -30.29 -2.35 -0.21
C ILE A 20 -29.76 -3.25 0.90
N THR A 21 -29.04 -4.31 0.52
CA THR A 21 -28.26 -5.10 1.47
C THR A 21 -26.90 -4.45 1.72
N LYS A 22 -26.25 -4.83 2.81
CA LYS A 22 -24.87 -4.42 3.11
C LYS A 22 -23.92 -4.78 1.96
N GLU A 23 -24.10 -5.96 1.35
CA GLU A 23 -23.24 -6.41 0.25
C GLU A 23 -23.48 -5.63 -1.04
N GLN A 24 -24.71 -5.23 -1.32
CA GLN A 24 -24.99 -4.30 -2.42
C GLN A 24 -24.40 -2.92 -2.16
N ALA A 25 -24.45 -2.44 -0.91
CA ALA A 25 -23.88 -1.15 -0.53
C ALA A 25 -22.34 -1.14 -0.69
N LYS A 26 -21.64 -2.22 -0.32
CA LYS A 26 -20.18 -2.36 -0.54
C LYS A 26 -19.81 -2.18 -2.02
N LYS A 27 -20.57 -2.80 -2.92
CA LYS A 27 -20.35 -2.72 -4.38
C LYS A 27 -20.49 -1.31 -4.96
N GLY A 28 -21.21 -0.42 -4.27
CA GLY A 28 -21.36 0.98 -4.67
C GLY A 28 -20.23 1.90 -4.22
N THR A 29 -19.24 1.40 -3.48
CA THR A 29 -18.12 2.22 -2.98
C THR A 29 -17.02 2.35 -4.05
N ILE A 30 -16.31 3.49 -4.05
CA ILE A 30 -15.13 3.69 -4.91
C ILE A 30 -14.03 2.67 -4.56
N ALA A 31 -13.90 2.30 -3.29
CA ALA A 31 -12.95 1.29 -2.86
C ALA A 31 -13.23 -0.06 -3.54
N TYR A 32 -14.50 -0.47 -3.65
CA TYR A 32 -14.86 -1.69 -4.35
C TYR A 32 -14.48 -1.65 -5.83
N SER A 33 -14.77 -0.56 -6.54
CA SER A 33 -14.38 -0.46 -7.94
C SER A 33 -12.86 -0.53 -8.11
N ILE A 34 -12.09 0.22 -7.32
CA ILE A 34 -10.62 0.19 -7.40
C ILE A 34 -10.07 -1.22 -7.13
N ILE A 35 -10.52 -1.88 -6.06
CA ILE A 35 -10.05 -3.23 -5.71
C ILE A 35 -10.37 -4.23 -6.83
N GLN A 36 -11.58 -4.18 -7.39
CA GLN A 36 -11.98 -5.07 -8.46
C GLN A 36 -11.23 -4.81 -9.76
N ASP A 37 -10.96 -3.55 -10.09
CA ASP A 37 -10.20 -3.18 -11.30
C ASP A 37 -8.74 -3.65 -11.23
N HIS A 38 -8.19 -3.82 -10.02
CA HIS A 38 -6.83 -4.33 -9.80
C HIS A 38 -6.79 -5.81 -9.42
N ASN A 39 -7.94 -6.48 -9.32
CA ASN A 39 -7.99 -7.90 -9.06
C ASN A 39 -7.76 -8.70 -10.34
N SER A 40 -6.69 -9.49 -10.37
CA SER A 40 -6.33 -10.37 -11.48
C SER A 40 -6.89 -11.80 -11.36
N SER A 41 -7.62 -12.11 -10.28
CA SER A 41 -8.36 -13.37 -10.15
C SER A 41 -9.85 -13.19 -10.49
N ASP A 42 -10.49 -14.28 -10.91
CA ASP A 42 -11.96 -14.33 -11.05
C ASP A 42 -12.68 -14.50 -9.70
N ASP A 43 -11.92 -14.74 -8.63
CA ASP A 43 -12.43 -14.92 -7.27
C ASP A 43 -12.47 -13.57 -6.53
N LYS A 44 -13.68 -13.18 -6.12
CA LYS A 44 -13.94 -11.90 -5.44
C LYS A 44 -13.67 -11.95 -3.94
N GLU A 45 -13.54 -13.15 -3.36
CA GLU A 45 -13.20 -13.35 -1.96
C GLU A 45 -11.68 -13.58 -1.82
N ASN A 46 -11.06 -14.31 -2.75
CA ASN A 46 -9.61 -14.53 -2.80
C ASN A 46 -8.94 -13.63 -3.85
N LEU A 47 -8.67 -12.39 -3.44
CA LEU A 47 -8.10 -11.36 -4.29
C LEU A 47 -6.64 -11.66 -4.68
N LYS A 48 -6.32 -11.45 -5.95
CA LYS A 48 -4.94 -11.39 -6.48
C LYS A 48 -4.69 -10.00 -7.04
N LEU A 49 -4.25 -9.09 -6.18
CA LEU A 49 -4.12 -7.69 -6.55
C LEU A 49 -2.84 -7.40 -7.33
N LYS A 50 -2.98 -6.63 -8.41
CA LYS A 50 -1.86 -5.99 -9.09
C LYS A 50 -1.64 -4.61 -8.47
N PHE A 51 -0.44 -4.38 -7.95
CA PHE A 51 -0.04 -3.08 -7.43
C PHE A 51 0.57 -2.23 -8.54
N ASP A 52 0.22 -0.93 -8.58
CA ASP A 52 0.80 0.01 -9.55
C ASP A 52 2.12 0.62 -9.08
N SER A 53 2.30 0.70 -7.76
CA SER A 53 3.53 1.20 -7.14
C SER A 53 3.70 0.65 -5.73
N LEU A 54 4.94 0.68 -5.24
CA LEU A 54 5.31 0.38 -3.87
C LEU A 54 5.91 1.62 -3.23
N THR A 55 5.73 1.75 -1.92
CA THR A 55 6.46 2.74 -1.12
C THR A 55 6.85 2.11 0.20
N SER A 56 8.05 2.41 0.67
CA SER A 56 8.50 2.01 2.00
C SER A 56 9.50 3.01 2.54
N HIS A 57 9.54 3.11 3.86
CA HIS A 57 10.43 4.01 4.54
C HIS A 57 11.73 3.33 5.00
N ASP A 58 12.73 4.14 5.32
CA ASP A 58 14.03 3.81 5.92
C ASP A 58 14.07 2.65 6.90
N ILE A 59 13.13 2.56 7.84
CA ILE A 59 13.13 1.46 8.82
C ILE A 59 12.88 0.09 8.16
N THR A 60 12.12 0.04 7.05
CA THR A 60 11.63 -1.23 6.48
C THR A 60 12.24 -1.59 5.13
N TYR A 61 12.66 -0.61 4.32
CA TYR A 61 13.13 -0.91 2.97
C TYR A 61 14.37 -1.79 2.95
N VAL A 62 15.20 -1.76 4.00
CA VAL A 62 16.46 -2.53 4.03
C VAL A 62 16.14 -4.02 3.97
N GLY A 63 15.25 -4.47 4.85
CA GLY A 63 14.78 -5.86 4.86
C GLY A 63 14.07 -6.24 3.57
N VAL A 64 13.18 -5.38 3.06
CA VAL A 64 12.44 -5.64 1.81
C VAL A 64 13.40 -5.83 0.63
N ILE A 65 14.38 -4.94 0.48
CA ILE A 65 15.37 -4.99 -0.61
C ILE A 65 16.31 -6.20 -0.44
N GLN A 66 16.69 -6.55 0.78
CA GLN A 66 17.50 -7.75 1.04
C GLN A 66 16.75 -9.02 0.64
N THR A 67 15.46 -9.15 0.99
CA THR A 67 14.62 -10.26 0.55
C THR A 67 14.47 -10.29 -0.97
N ALA A 68 14.21 -9.14 -1.60
CA ALA A 68 14.13 -9.04 -3.06
C ALA A 68 15.45 -9.43 -3.74
N ARG A 69 16.59 -9.01 -3.19
CA ARG A 69 17.90 -9.42 -3.69
C ARG A 69 18.11 -10.93 -3.54
N ALA A 70 17.72 -11.51 -2.40
CA ALA A 70 17.85 -12.93 -2.14
C ALA A 70 16.96 -13.78 -3.06
N SER A 71 15.86 -13.23 -3.59
CA SER A 71 15.03 -13.92 -4.59
C SER A 71 15.62 -13.90 -6.01
N GLY A 72 16.79 -13.29 -6.21
CA GLY A 72 17.43 -13.15 -7.52
C GLY A 72 16.87 -12.00 -8.36
N MET A 73 16.27 -10.98 -7.73
CA MET A 73 15.71 -9.84 -8.43
C MET A 73 16.81 -8.93 -9.02
N ASP A 74 16.75 -8.68 -10.33
CA ASP A 74 17.68 -7.79 -11.04
C ASP A 74 17.13 -6.37 -11.26
N LYS A 75 15.82 -6.17 -11.15
CA LYS A 75 15.14 -4.86 -11.19
C LYS A 75 13.81 -4.90 -10.45
N PHE A 76 13.37 -3.78 -9.89
CA PHE A 76 12.03 -3.69 -9.31
C PHE A 76 10.97 -3.82 -10.42
N PRO A 77 9.92 -4.64 -10.22
CA PRO A 77 8.93 -4.93 -11.25
C PRO A 77 7.94 -3.78 -11.48
N ILE A 78 7.80 -2.88 -10.50
CA ILE A 78 6.93 -1.70 -10.52
C ILE A 78 7.65 -0.52 -9.86
N PRO A 79 7.20 0.74 -10.09
CA PRO A 79 7.75 1.90 -9.40
C PRO A 79 7.81 1.68 -7.89
N TYR A 80 8.99 1.82 -7.31
CA TYR A 80 9.22 1.65 -5.88
C TYR A 80 9.85 2.91 -5.31
N VAL A 81 9.10 3.60 -4.44
CA VAL A 81 9.50 4.82 -3.76
C VAL A 81 10.15 4.48 -2.42
N LEU A 82 11.38 4.96 -2.22
CA LEU A 82 12.18 4.77 -1.02
C LEU A 82 12.27 6.10 -0.27
N THR A 83 11.59 6.19 0.89
CA THR A 83 11.46 7.45 1.64
C THR A 83 12.33 7.48 2.90
N ASN A 84 13.10 8.54 3.08
CA ASN A 84 14.03 8.71 4.21
C ASN A 84 13.44 9.67 5.25
N CYS A 85 12.42 9.23 5.99
CA CYS A 85 11.60 10.10 6.84
C CYS A 85 11.48 9.71 8.32
N HIS A 86 11.81 8.49 8.74
CA HIS A 86 11.67 8.10 10.15
C HIS A 86 13.01 8.13 10.89
N ASN A 87 14.12 7.93 10.18
CA ASN A 87 15.48 8.01 10.72
C ASN A 87 16.10 9.40 10.55
N SER A 88 15.28 10.45 10.33
CA SER A 88 15.73 11.84 10.18
C SER A 88 15.73 12.66 11.48
N LEU A 89 15.05 12.21 12.55
CA LEU A 89 14.92 12.96 13.82
C LEU A 89 15.56 12.23 15.01
N CYS A 90 16.76 12.70 15.40
CA CYS A 90 17.39 12.73 16.74
C CYS A 90 17.16 11.63 17.81
N ALA A 91 16.74 10.41 17.47
CA ALA A 91 16.68 9.28 18.44
C ALA A 91 17.75 8.21 18.18
N VAL A 92 18.17 8.04 16.92
CA VAL A 92 19.21 7.10 16.47
C VAL A 92 20.14 7.81 15.46
N GLY A 93 20.46 9.09 15.71
CA GLY A 93 21.30 9.88 14.80
C GLY A 93 22.76 9.38 14.79
N GLY A 94 23.31 9.13 13.60
CA GLY A 94 24.69 8.65 13.40
C GLY A 94 24.88 7.92 12.07
N THR A 95 26.02 7.22 11.90
CA THR A 95 26.41 6.51 10.68
C THR A 95 25.37 5.51 10.16
N ILE A 96 24.53 4.94 11.05
CA ILE A 96 23.49 3.97 10.69
C ILE A 96 22.44 4.59 9.74
N ASN A 97 22.02 5.83 9.99
CA ASN A 97 21.00 6.47 9.14
C ASN A 97 21.59 6.84 7.78
N GLU A 98 22.85 7.29 7.77
CA GLU A 98 23.58 7.54 6.53
C GLU A 98 23.79 6.24 5.74
N ASP A 99 24.12 5.13 6.41
CA ASP A 99 24.29 3.82 5.79
C ASP A 99 22.99 3.30 5.17
N ASP A 100 21.86 3.41 5.88
CA ASP A 100 20.54 3.02 5.36
C ASP A 100 20.13 3.89 4.15
N HIS A 101 20.35 5.20 4.22
CA HIS A 101 20.03 6.12 3.12
C HIS A 101 20.93 5.85 1.90
N MET A 102 22.22 5.59 2.12
CA MET A 102 23.18 5.24 1.08
C MET A 102 22.88 3.87 0.47
N PHE A 103 22.41 2.92 1.28
CA PHE A 103 21.93 1.62 0.83
C PHE A 103 20.72 1.79 -0.10
N ALA A 104 19.73 2.60 0.28
CA ALA A 104 18.56 2.87 -0.54
C ALA A 104 18.90 3.59 -1.85
N LEU A 105 19.78 4.60 -1.80
CA LEU A 105 20.25 5.29 -3.00
C LEU A 105 20.97 4.33 -3.97
N SER A 106 21.80 3.44 -3.42
CA SER A 106 22.51 2.43 -4.21
C SER A 106 21.55 1.39 -4.81
N ALA A 107 20.54 0.96 -4.04
CA ALA A 107 19.50 0.07 -4.52
C ALA A 107 18.65 0.69 -5.62
N ALA A 108 18.25 1.96 -5.48
CA ALA A 108 17.52 2.70 -6.51
C ALA A 108 18.31 2.81 -7.82
N LYS A 109 19.62 3.06 -7.72
CA LYS A 109 20.52 3.09 -8.90
C LYS A 109 20.67 1.71 -9.55
N LYS A 110 20.74 0.64 -8.76
CA LYS A 110 20.97 -0.73 -9.24
C LYS A 110 19.71 -1.39 -9.83
N TYR A 111 18.61 -1.37 -9.08
CA TYR A 111 17.39 -2.10 -9.41
C TYR A 111 16.33 -1.20 -10.08
N GLY A 112 16.61 0.09 -10.26
CA GLY A 112 15.60 1.11 -10.53
C GLY A 112 14.91 1.55 -9.24
N GLY A 113 14.11 2.61 -9.29
CA GLY A 113 13.36 3.11 -8.13
C GLY A 113 13.37 4.64 -8.02
N ILE A 114 12.60 5.16 -7.06
CA ILE A 114 12.46 6.59 -6.80
C ILE A 114 13.00 6.85 -5.41
N TYR A 115 14.17 7.48 -5.33
CA TYR A 115 14.79 7.86 -4.06
C TYR A 115 14.31 9.24 -3.64
N VAL A 116 13.66 9.33 -2.48
CA VAL A 116 13.23 10.61 -1.90
C VAL A 116 14.27 11.02 -0.84
N PRO A 117 15.05 12.10 -1.07
CA PRO A 117 16.12 12.49 -0.16
C PRO A 117 15.60 12.80 1.26
N PRO A 118 16.46 12.64 2.28
CA PRO A 118 16.14 13.12 3.63
C PRO A 118 16.00 14.66 3.62
N ASN A 119 15.21 15.19 4.55
CA ASN A 119 15.06 16.63 4.79
C ASN A 119 16.03 17.14 5.85
#